data_AF-A0A7X8V411-F1
#
_entry.id   AF-A0A7X8V411-F1
#
_cell.length_a   1.000
_cell.length_b   1.000
_cell.length_c   1.000
_cell.angle_alpha   90.00
_cell.angle_beta   90.00
_cell.angle_gamma   90.00
#
_symmetry.space_group_name_H-M   'P 1'
#
loop_
_entity.id
_entity.type
_entity.pdbx_description
1 polymer ?
#
loop_
_entity_poly.entity_id
_entity_poly.type
_entity_poly.pdbx_seq_one_letter_code
_entity_poly.pdbx_strand_id
1 'polypeptide(L)'
;MQVRKIAERLRRNPVFARARVIILPVLAVLLFLLFFTLLAGTSGEFGPFSVRFTLGWGWPGESRLVVPLLGEIKAHTHHWPVILSLRVEKIDPALLQHELAGYANPQEYLGELLPRLQRLFLFFLAKLVLLGGVAGGMVALLFGRRDFQRFWRAVAAGFCAVLLLLGGIALDYDREAYKNPRYEGMLAFAPWVLQLIDQGLSYLPELSERLSLVAGNMDRLVTQVDLLTPLAKADGEIKILHVSDIHNNPAAFEFIKPLLEGFAVDLVIDTG
;
A
#
# COMPACT_ATOMS: atom_id res chain seq x y z
N MET A 1 -58.76 -25.44 -13.93
CA MET A 1 -59.06 -26.43 -12.87
C MET A 1 -57.98 -27.53 -12.73
N GLN A 2 -57.41 -28.05 -13.83
CA GLN A 2 -56.37 -29.09 -13.78
C GLN A 2 -55.05 -28.67 -13.12
N VAL A 3 -54.57 -27.44 -13.34
CA VAL A 3 -53.33 -26.91 -12.71
C VAL A 3 -53.41 -26.91 -11.18
N ARG A 4 -54.60 -26.61 -10.63
CA ARG A 4 -54.86 -26.59 -9.18
C ARG A 4 -54.83 -27.99 -8.57
N LYS A 5 -55.39 -28.98 -9.29
CA LYS A 5 -55.36 -30.41 -8.91
C LYS A 5 -53.95 -31.02 -9.01
N ILE A 6 -53.14 -30.60 -9.99
CA ILE A 6 -51.74 -31.04 -10.13
C ILE A 6 -50.89 -30.44 -8.99
N ALA A 7 -51.09 -29.17 -8.65
CA ALA A 7 -50.43 -28.53 -7.51
C ALA A 7 -50.78 -29.17 -6.15
N GLU A 8 -52.02 -29.62 -5.96
CA GLU A 8 -52.45 -30.37 -4.77
C GLU A 8 -51.86 -31.79 -4.71
N ARG A 9 -51.74 -32.48 -5.85
CA ARG A 9 -51.07 -33.80 -5.93
C ARG A 9 -49.58 -33.69 -5.64
N LEU A 10 -48.91 -32.65 -6.13
CA LEU A 10 -47.49 -32.39 -5.84
C LEU A 10 -47.27 -32.04 -4.36
N ARG A 11 -48.17 -31.26 -3.73
CA ARG A 11 -48.12 -30.96 -2.28
C ARG A 11 -48.28 -32.19 -1.37
N ARG A 12 -49.01 -33.21 -1.81
CA ARG A 12 -49.22 -34.47 -1.05
C ARG A 12 -48.08 -35.48 -1.20
N ASN A 13 -47.14 -35.25 -2.12
CA ASN A 13 -46.05 -36.19 -2.37
C ASN A 13 -44.90 -35.96 -1.35
N PRO A 14 -44.54 -36.94 -0.50
CA PRO A 14 -43.55 -36.76 0.56
C PRO A 14 -42.17 -36.34 0.05
N VAL A 15 -41.82 -36.72 -1.19
CA VAL A 15 -40.58 -36.30 -1.85
C VAL A 15 -40.59 -34.80 -2.14
N PHE A 16 -41.72 -34.24 -2.57
CA PHE A 16 -41.86 -32.80 -2.85
C PHE A 16 -41.87 -31.96 -1.57
N ALA A 17 -42.44 -32.49 -0.48
CA ALA A 17 -42.37 -31.88 0.83
C ALA A 17 -40.93 -31.84 1.37
N ARG A 18 -40.18 -32.95 1.26
CA ARG A 18 -38.75 -33.02 1.62
C ARG A 18 -37.88 -32.12 0.74
N ALA A 19 -38.10 -32.13 -0.57
CA ALA A 19 -37.39 -31.26 -1.51
C ALA A 19 -37.63 -29.78 -1.18
N ARG A 20 -38.87 -29.39 -0.85
CA ARG A 20 -39.18 -28.01 -0.45
C ARG A 20 -38.50 -27.59 0.86
N VAL A 21 -38.31 -28.51 1.81
CA VAL A 21 -37.61 -28.23 3.08
C VAL A 21 -36.11 -27.93 2.86
N ILE A 22 -35.50 -28.49 1.80
CA ILE A 22 -34.08 -28.29 1.48
C ILE A 22 -33.88 -27.14 0.47
N ILE A 23 -34.68 -27.09 -0.59
CA ILE A 23 -34.53 -26.11 -1.67
C ILE A 23 -34.82 -24.69 -1.18
N LEU A 24 -35.82 -24.51 -0.31
CA LEU A 24 -36.22 -23.18 0.15
C LEU A 24 -35.16 -22.48 1.02
N PRO A 25 -34.50 -23.12 2.01
CA PRO A 25 -33.40 -22.48 2.73
C PRO A 25 -32.16 -22.26 1.87
N VAL A 26 -31.82 -23.19 0.96
CA VAL A 26 -30.69 -23.00 0.03
C VAL A 26 -30.94 -21.79 -0.86
N LEU A 27 -32.13 -21.67 -1.44
CA LEU A 27 -32.53 -20.51 -2.23
C LEU A 27 -32.52 -19.23 -1.41
N ALA A 28 -32.99 -19.27 -0.16
CA ALA A 28 -32.94 -18.13 0.75
C ALA A 28 -31.50 -17.67 1.04
N VAL A 29 -30.57 -18.61 1.26
CA VAL A 29 -29.15 -18.31 1.44
C VAL A 29 -28.55 -17.73 0.17
N LEU A 30 -28.81 -18.31 -1.01
CA LEU A 30 -28.30 -17.78 -2.28
C LEU A 30 -28.83 -16.38 -2.58
N LEU A 31 -30.12 -16.13 -2.36
CA LEU A 31 -30.72 -14.81 -2.49
C LEU A 31 -30.14 -13.83 -1.47
N PHE A 32 -29.91 -14.26 -0.24
CA PHE A 32 -29.25 -13.46 0.78
C PHE A 32 -27.84 -13.07 0.35
N LEU A 33 -27.01 -14.03 -0.08
CA LEU A 33 -25.64 -13.78 -0.54
C LEU A 33 -25.63 -12.81 -1.73
N LEU A 34 -26.49 -13.06 -2.73
CA LEU A 34 -26.63 -12.18 -3.90
C LEU A 34 -27.06 -10.77 -3.51
N PHE A 35 -28.11 -10.66 -2.70
CA PHE A 35 -28.64 -9.37 -2.22
C PHE A 35 -27.57 -8.57 -1.47
N PHE A 36 -26.81 -9.24 -0.59
CA PHE A 36 -25.71 -8.61 0.13
C PHE A 36 -24.61 -8.15 -0.81
N THR A 37 -24.15 -8.98 -1.75
CA THR A 37 -23.08 -8.56 -2.68
C THR A 37 -23.45 -7.35 -3.54
N LEU A 38 -24.73 -7.23 -3.93
CA LEU A 38 -25.19 -6.13 -4.79
C LEU A 38 -25.42 -4.82 -4.01
N LEU A 39 -26.00 -4.90 -2.81
CA LEU A 39 -26.45 -3.72 -2.07
C LEU A 39 -25.52 -3.29 -0.95
N ALA A 40 -24.55 -4.12 -0.54
CA ALA A 40 -23.59 -3.77 0.50
C ALA A 40 -22.77 -2.53 0.16
N GLY A 41 -22.49 -2.28 -1.13
CA GLY A 41 -21.60 -1.21 -1.56
C GLY A 41 -22.00 0.18 -1.05
N THR A 42 -21.06 0.92 -0.48
CA THR A 42 -21.24 2.32 -0.05
C THR A 42 -20.09 3.15 -0.59
N SER A 43 -20.41 4.18 -1.37
CA SER A 43 -19.45 5.15 -1.90
C SER A 43 -19.43 6.44 -1.08
N GLY A 44 -18.30 7.13 -1.09
CA GLY A 44 -18.16 8.48 -0.56
C GLY A 44 -17.08 9.25 -1.31
N GLU A 45 -17.30 10.56 -1.42
CA GLU A 45 -16.40 11.49 -2.07
C GLU A 45 -15.62 12.27 -1.00
N PHE A 46 -14.30 12.36 -1.20
CA PHE A 46 -13.35 12.98 -0.29
C PHE A 46 -12.46 13.92 -1.10
N GLY A 47 -13.08 14.90 -1.78
CA GLY A 47 -12.41 15.86 -2.64
C GLY A 47 -11.74 15.19 -3.84
N PRO A 48 -10.41 15.02 -3.85
CA PRO A 48 -9.67 14.39 -4.95
C PRO A 48 -9.92 12.90 -5.10
N PHE A 49 -10.45 12.22 -4.09
CA PHE A 49 -10.67 10.77 -4.12
C PHE A 49 -12.14 10.43 -3.99
N SER A 50 -12.62 9.49 -4.82
CA SER A 50 -13.84 8.75 -4.50
C SER A 50 -13.48 7.35 -4.07
N VAL A 51 -14.09 6.89 -2.97
CA VAL A 51 -13.86 5.55 -2.43
C VAL A 51 -15.16 4.81 -2.29
N ARG A 52 -15.08 3.48 -2.40
CA ARG A 52 -16.20 2.58 -2.21
C ARG A 52 -15.83 1.41 -1.32
N PHE A 53 -16.58 1.27 -0.24
CA PHE A 53 -16.56 0.07 0.59
C PHE A 53 -17.49 -0.98 -0.01
N THR A 54 -17.02 -2.21 -0.07
CA THR A 54 -17.80 -3.37 -0.53
C THR A 54 -17.53 -4.57 0.37
N LEU A 55 -18.51 -5.46 0.46
CA LEU A 55 -18.41 -6.73 1.16
C LEU A 55 -18.57 -7.87 0.15
N GLY A 56 -17.56 -8.71 0.06
CA GLY A 56 -17.57 -9.95 -0.72
C GLY A 56 -17.58 -11.18 0.18
N TRP A 57 -17.83 -12.34 -0.43
CA TRP A 57 -17.74 -13.64 0.24
C TRP A 57 -16.50 -14.36 -0.27
N GLY A 58 -15.68 -14.88 0.63
CA GLY A 58 -14.47 -15.62 0.27
C GLY A 58 -13.71 -16.13 1.47
N TRP A 59 -12.88 -17.15 1.25
CA TRP A 59 -12.05 -17.77 2.27
C TRP A 59 -10.63 -17.94 1.75
N PRO A 60 -9.58 -17.60 2.52
CA PRO A 60 -9.62 -17.04 3.87
C PRO A 60 -10.19 -15.61 3.92
N GLY A 61 -10.58 -15.15 5.11
CA GLY A 61 -11.08 -13.79 5.31
C GLY A 61 -9.97 -12.75 5.16
N GLU A 62 -10.26 -11.67 4.44
CA GLU A 62 -9.23 -10.68 4.13
C GLU A 62 -9.77 -9.26 3.91
N SER A 63 -8.89 -8.31 4.18
CA SER A 63 -9.08 -6.89 3.89
C SER A 63 -8.28 -6.54 2.64
N ARG A 64 -8.94 -5.95 1.64
CA ARG A 64 -8.33 -5.57 0.36
C ARG A 64 -8.44 -4.06 0.13
N LEU A 65 -7.34 -3.44 -0.32
CA LEU A 65 -7.33 -2.10 -0.88
C LEU A 65 -7.10 -2.22 -2.39
N VAL A 66 -8.09 -1.85 -3.19
CA VAL A 66 -8.05 -1.92 -4.65
C VAL A 66 -7.83 -0.53 -5.20
N VAL A 67 -6.73 -0.35 -5.92
CA VAL A 67 -6.42 0.89 -6.64
C VAL A 67 -6.43 0.57 -8.13
N PRO A 68 -7.45 1.00 -8.89
CA PRO A 68 -7.57 0.70 -10.31
C PRO A 68 -6.29 1.03 -11.06
N LEU A 69 -5.97 0.19 -12.05
CA LEU A 69 -4.74 0.22 -12.85
C LEU A 69 -3.47 -0.15 -12.07
N LEU A 70 -3.31 0.32 -10.83
CA LEU A 70 -2.12 0.04 -10.01
C LEU A 70 -2.12 -1.38 -9.43
N GLY A 71 -3.28 -1.92 -9.08
CA GLY A 71 -3.43 -3.28 -8.55
C GLY A 71 -4.11 -3.30 -7.19
N GLU A 72 -3.75 -4.27 -6.36
CA GLU A 72 -4.41 -4.46 -5.07
C GLU A 72 -3.44 -4.87 -3.96
N ILE A 73 -3.80 -4.46 -2.73
CA ILE A 73 -3.09 -4.79 -1.50
C ILE A 73 -4.02 -5.67 -0.66
N LYS A 74 -3.62 -6.90 -0.37
CA LYS A 74 -4.41 -7.88 0.39
C LYS A 74 -3.74 -8.19 1.72
N ALA A 75 -4.53 -8.22 2.79
CA ALA A 75 -4.09 -8.67 4.11
C ALA A 75 -5.10 -9.67 4.67
N HIS A 76 -4.61 -10.85 5.10
CA HIS A 76 -5.43 -11.87 5.76
C HIS A 76 -5.71 -11.44 7.20
N THR A 77 -6.81 -10.71 7.41
CA THR A 77 -7.11 -10.05 8.69
C THR A 77 -8.00 -10.87 9.61
N HIS A 78 -8.75 -11.85 9.11
CA HIS A 78 -9.73 -12.58 9.93
C HIS A 78 -10.06 -13.95 9.32
N HIS A 79 -10.61 -14.85 10.12
CA HIS A 79 -10.98 -16.21 9.72
C HIS A 79 -12.45 -16.35 9.33
N TRP A 80 -13.21 -15.27 9.18
CA TRP A 80 -14.59 -15.36 8.67
C TRP A 80 -14.60 -15.37 7.14
N PRO A 81 -15.59 -16.01 6.47
CA PRO A 81 -15.65 -16.14 5.02
C PRO A 81 -16.07 -14.83 4.32
N VAL A 82 -15.44 -13.71 4.67
CA VAL A 82 -15.79 -12.37 4.24
C VAL A 82 -14.57 -11.66 3.69
N ILE A 83 -14.77 -10.91 2.61
CA ILE A 83 -13.76 -10.06 2.01
C ILE A 83 -14.22 -8.62 2.18
N LEU A 84 -13.50 -7.83 2.96
CA LEU A 84 -13.73 -6.41 3.12
C LEU A 84 -12.88 -5.66 2.10
N SER A 85 -13.51 -5.00 1.13
CA SER A 85 -12.78 -4.34 0.05
C SER A 85 -13.05 -2.83 0.06
N LEU A 86 -11.97 -2.05 0.16
CA LEU A 86 -11.95 -0.62 -0.07
C LEU A 86 -11.40 -0.39 -1.49
N ARG A 87 -12.22 0.16 -2.38
CA ARG A 87 -11.81 0.51 -3.74
C ARG A 87 -11.71 2.01 -3.87
N VAL A 88 -10.61 2.50 -4.44
CA VAL A 88 -10.51 3.89 -4.91
C VAL A 88 -11.15 3.93 -6.30
N GLU A 89 -12.31 4.55 -6.46
CA GLU A 89 -13.03 4.56 -7.74
C GLU A 89 -12.47 5.60 -8.72
N LYS A 90 -12.15 6.80 -8.23
CA LYS A 90 -11.60 7.90 -9.01
C LYS A 90 -10.53 8.63 -8.21
N ILE A 91 -9.50 9.07 -8.92
CA ILE A 91 -8.47 9.98 -8.43
C ILE A 91 -8.48 11.19 -9.37
N ASP A 92 -8.72 12.38 -8.84
CA ASP A 92 -8.62 13.62 -9.58
C ASP A 92 -7.28 14.31 -9.27
N PRO A 93 -6.30 14.23 -10.19
CA PRO A 93 -4.95 14.73 -9.93
C PRO A 93 -4.90 16.26 -9.79
N ALA A 94 -5.81 17.00 -10.44
CA ALA A 94 -5.81 18.46 -10.37
C ALA A 94 -6.30 18.93 -9.00
N LEU A 95 -7.40 18.33 -8.51
CA LEU A 95 -7.87 18.58 -7.14
C LEU A 95 -6.84 18.14 -6.10
N LEU A 96 -6.15 17.02 -6.33
CA LEU A 96 -5.15 16.52 -5.41
C LEU A 96 -3.97 17.50 -5.28
N GLN A 97 -3.47 18.01 -6.40
CA GLN A 97 -2.40 19.02 -6.39
C GLN A 97 -2.83 20.31 -5.70
N HIS A 98 -4.07 20.75 -5.94
CA HIS A 98 -4.61 21.95 -5.30
C HIS A 98 -4.77 21.79 -3.79
N GLU A 99 -5.32 20.67 -3.32
CA GLU A 99 -5.45 20.39 -1.90
C GLU A 99 -4.07 20.23 -1.24
N LEU A 100 -3.16 19.45 -1.84
CA LEU A 100 -1.83 19.24 -1.28
C LEU A 100 -1.00 20.52 -1.22
N ALA A 101 -1.22 21.49 -2.12
CA ALA A 101 -0.56 22.79 -2.05
C ALA A 101 -0.93 23.61 -0.80
N GLY A 102 -2.09 23.32 -0.18
CA GLY A 102 -2.53 23.94 1.07
C GLY A 102 -1.95 23.30 2.33
N TYR A 103 -1.36 22.11 2.24
CA TYR A 103 -0.79 21.39 3.37
C TYR A 103 0.73 21.37 3.32
N ALA A 104 1.37 21.83 4.39
CA ALA A 104 2.83 21.77 4.51
C ALA A 104 3.33 20.35 4.75
N ASN A 105 2.50 19.50 5.37
CA ASN A 105 2.83 18.12 5.71
C ASN A 105 1.73 17.14 5.27
N PRO A 106 2.08 16.01 4.63
CA PRO A 106 1.12 14.96 4.27
C PRO A 106 0.35 14.38 5.47
N GLN A 107 0.91 14.46 6.68
CA GLN A 107 0.32 13.92 7.90
C GLN A 107 -0.92 14.70 8.35
N GLU A 108 -0.95 16.02 8.15
CA GLU A 108 -2.10 16.87 8.50
C GLU A 108 -3.31 16.53 7.63
N TYR A 109 -3.08 16.33 6.32
CA TYR A 109 -4.10 15.87 5.38
C TYR A 109 -4.72 14.53 5.80
N LEU A 110 -3.87 13.57 6.19
CA LEU A 110 -4.35 12.27 6.68
C LEU A 110 -5.17 12.41 7.97
N GLY A 111 -4.80 13.36 8.85
CA GLY A 111 -5.54 13.67 10.07
C GLY A 111 -6.98 14.12 9.83
N GLU A 112 -7.25 14.82 8.72
CA GLU A 112 -8.62 15.20 8.32
C GLU A 112 -9.37 14.10 7.56
N LEU A 113 -8.65 13.34 6.73
CA LEU A 113 -9.24 12.31 5.88
C LEU A 113 -9.70 11.08 6.69
N LEU A 114 -8.88 10.64 7.66
CA LEU A 114 -9.14 9.41 8.44
C LEU A 114 -10.47 9.46 9.20
N PRO A 115 -10.82 10.52 9.95
CA PRO A 115 -12.10 10.61 10.65
C PRO A 115 -13.30 10.57 9.72
N ARG A 116 -13.19 11.18 8.53
CA ARG A 116 -14.26 11.15 7.52
C ARG A 116 -14.41 9.73 6.95
N LEU A 117 -13.31 9.05 6.65
CA LEU A 117 -13.30 7.65 6.20
C LEU A 117 -13.88 6.70 7.26
N GLN A 118 -13.50 6.88 8.52
CA GLN A 118 -14.06 6.12 9.64
C GLN A 118 -15.57 6.30 9.76
N ARG A 119 -16.06 7.54 9.60
CA ARG A 119 -17.50 7.82 9.61
C ARG A 119 -18.22 7.11 8.46
N LEU A 120 -17.66 7.14 7.24
CA LEU A 120 -18.20 6.42 6.10
C LEU A 120 -18.21 4.91 6.33
N PHE A 121 -17.14 4.37 6.92
CA PHE A 121 -17.05 2.96 7.27
C PHE A 121 -18.12 2.56 8.31
N LEU A 122 -18.36 3.38 9.34
CA LEU A 122 -19.44 3.16 10.30
C LEU A 122 -20.82 3.19 9.63
N PHE A 123 -21.06 4.13 8.70
CA PHE A 123 -22.29 4.14 7.90
C PHE A 123 -22.44 2.88 7.05
N PHE A 124 -21.35 2.40 6.46
CA PHE A 124 -21.33 1.13 5.73
C PHE A 124 -21.69 -0.06 6.63
N LEU A 125 -21.11 -0.15 7.83
CA LEU A 125 -21.46 -1.20 8.82
C LEU A 125 -22.93 -1.12 9.23
N ALA A 126 -23.43 0.09 9.54
CA ALA A 126 -24.84 0.29 9.90
C ALA A 126 -25.79 -0.12 8.76
N LYS A 127 -25.42 0.21 7.52
CA LYS A 127 -26.16 -0.21 6.32
C LYS A 127 -26.19 -1.73 6.16
N LEU A 128 -25.08 -2.43 6.41
CA LEU A 128 -25.05 -3.90 6.37
C LEU A 128 -26.01 -4.53 7.38
N VAL A 129 -26.02 -3.99 8.61
CA VAL A 129 -26.94 -4.44 9.67
C VAL A 129 -28.40 -4.24 9.26
N LEU A 130 -28.74 -3.06 8.69
CA LEU A 130 -30.07 -2.79 8.12
C LEU A 130 -30.44 -3.74 6.98
N LEU A 131 -29.52 -4.01 6.05
CA LEU A 131 -29.72 -4.99 4.99
C LEU A 131 -29.96 -6.40 5.53
N GLY A 132 -29.34 -6.76 6.66
CA GLY A 132 -29.57 -8.01 7.36
C GLY A 132 -31.02 -8.18 7.82
N GLY A 133 -31.56 -7.13 8.45
CA GLY A 133 -32.97 -7.09 8.85
C GLY A 133 -33.93 -7.20 7.67
N VAL A 134 -33.68 -6.43 6.60
CA VAL A 134 -34.49 -6.47 5.36
C VAL A 134 -34.45 -7.86 4.73
N ALA A 135 -33.26 -8.46 4.63
CA ALA A 135 -33.11 -9.81 4.07
C ALA A 135 -33.82 -10.87 4.94
N GLY A 136 -33.74 -10.76 6.27
CA GLY A 136 -34.50 -11.61 7.20
C GLY A 136 -36.02 -11.50 6.98
N GLY A 137 -36.53 -10.28 6.75
CA GLY A 137 -37.93 -10.05 6.38
C GLY A 137 -38.31 -10.66 5.04
N MET A 138 -37.47 -10.50 4.01
CA MET A 138 -37.68 -11.12 2.69
C MET A 138 -37.75 -12.64 2.77
N VAL A 139 -36.88 -13.26 3.56
CA VAL A 139 -36.91 -14.70 3.82
C VAL A 139 -38.23 -15.09 4.52
N ALA A 140 -38.69 -14.33 5.51
CA ALA A 140 -39.96 -14.61 6.18
C ALA A 140 -41.16 -14.61 5.21
N LEU A 141 -41.18 -13.66 4.27
CA LEU A 141 -42.19 -13.53 3.23
C LEU A 141 -42.13 -14.70 2.23
N LEU A 142 -40.93 -15.11 1.80
CA LEU A 142 -40.70 -16.28 0.93
C LEU A 142 -41.21 -17.58 1.55
N PHE A 143 -41.06 -17.74 2.86
CA PHE A 143 -41.61 -18.88 3.60
C PHE A 143 -43.14 -18.79 3.83
N GLY A 144 -43.80 -17.73 3.34
CA GLY A 144 -45.25 -17.56 3.41
C GLY A 144 -45.78 -17.36 4.83
N ARG A 145 -44.91 -16.95 5.76
CA ARG A 145 -45.27 -16.72 7.16
C ARG A 145 -45.93 -15.35 7.28
N ARG A 146 -47.26 -15.33 7.27
CA ARG A 146 -48.08 -14.10 7.36
C ARG A 146 -48.31 -13.60 8.78
N ASP A 147 -47.84 -14.34 9.78
CA ASP A 147 -47.97 -13.93 11.18
C ASP A 147 -47.02 -12.77 11.50
N PHE A 148 -47.57 -11.63 11.93
CA PHE A 148 -46.82 -10.42 12.27
C PHE A 148 -45.66 -10.70 13.24
N GLN A 149 -45.91 -11.49 14.29
CA GLN A 149 -44.88 -11.86 15.27
C GLN A 149 -43.73 -12.66 14.65
N ARG A 150 -44.01 -13.55 13.69
CA ARG A 150 -42.98 -14.39 13.06
C ARG A 150 -42.17 -13.59 12.04
N PHE A 151 -42.79 -12.62 11.36
CA PHE A 151 -42.09 -11.69 10.49
C PHE A 151 -41.06 -10.87 11.28
N TRP A 152 -41.47 -10.24 12.38
CA TRP A 152 -40.55 -9.45 13.21
C TRP A 152 -39.43 -10.27 13.84
N ARG A 153 -39.70 -11.51 14.25
CA ARG A 153 -38.65 -12.44 14.72
C ARG A 153 -37.62 -12.75 13.63
N ALA A 154 -38.05 -12.90 12.38
CA ALA A 154 -37.13 -13.16 11.26
C ALA A 154 -36.30 -11.93 10.88
N VAL A 155 -36.90 -10.74 10.93
CA VAL A 155 -36.17 -9.46 10.79
C VAL A 155 -35.13 -9.32 11.91
N ALA A 156 -35.53 -9.53 13.16
CA ALA A 156 -34.62 -9.50 14.31
C ALA A 156 -33.49 -10.54 14.19
N ALA A 157 -33.81 -11.76 13.75
CA ALA A 157 -32.81 -12.79 13.48
C ALA A 157 -31.82 -12.36 12.38
N GLY A 158 -32.28 -11.68 11.33
CA GLY A 158 -31.42 -11.12 10.28
C GLY A 158 -30.47 -10.05 10.80
N PHE A 159 -30.97 -9.13 11.65
CA PHE A 159 -30.15 -8.16 12.35
C PHE A 159 -29.09 -8.83 13.24
N CYS A 160 -29.51 -9.77 14.09
CA CYS A 160 -28.62 -10.50 14.98
C CYS A 160 -27.56 -11.30 14.20
N ALA A 161 -27.93 -11.95 13.09
CA ALA A 161 -27.00 -12.73 12.28
C ALA A 161 -25.88 -11.86 11.70
N VAL A 162 -26.21 -10.68 11.15
CA VAL A 162 -25.20 -9.76 10.63
C VAL A 162 -24.35 -9.16 11.75
N LEU A 163 -24.96 -8.80 12.89
CA LEU A 163 -24.21 -8.32 14.06
C LEU A 163 -23.24 -9.36 14.60
N LEU A 164 -23.65 -10.64 14.65
CA LEU A 164 -22.77 -11.73 15.04
C LEU A 164 -21.61 -11.93 14.06
N LEU A 165 -21.88 -11.84 12.75
CA LEU A 165 -20.85 -11.93 11.73
C LEU A 165 -19.85 -10.77 11.82
N LEU A 166 -20.33 -9.52 11.91
CA LEU A 166 -19.46 -8.35 12.05
C LEU A 166 -18.71 -8.33 13.38
N GLY A 167 -19.37 -8.72 14.46
CA GLY A 167 -18.75 -8.86 15.79
C GLY A 167 -17.69 -9.95 15.81
N GLY A 168 -17.94 -11.08 15.15
CA GLY A 168 -16.96 -12.15 14.97
C GLY A 168 -15.72 -11.68 14.22
N ILE A 169 -15.91 -10.94 13.12
CA ILE A 169 -14.79 -10.32 12.37
C ILE A 169 -14.02 -9.35 13.27
N ALA A 170 -14.71 -8.51 14.04
CA ALA A 170 -14.07 -7.50 14.88
C ALA A 170 -13.24 -8.11 16.03
N LEU A 171 -13.69 -9.23 16.61
CA LEU A 171 -12.98 -9.94 17.67
C LEU A 171 -11.75 -10.69 17.15
N ASP A 172 -11.85 -11.25 15.95
CA ASP A 172 -10.81 -12.05 15.30
C ASP A 172 -9.93 -11.20 14.35
N TYR A 173 -10.01 -9.88 14.47
CA TYR A 173 -9.32 -8.97 13.56
C TYR A 173 -7.82 -8.82 13.91
N ASP A 174 -6.97 -9.43 13.10
CA ASP A 174 -5.52 -9.27 13.22
C ASP A 174 -5.03 -7.99 12.52
N ARG A 175 -4.51 -7.06 13.33
CA ARG A 175 -3.87 -5.83 12.83
C ARG A 175 -2.44 -6.07 12.35
N GLU A 176 -1.78 -7.11 12.83
CA GLU A 176 -0.40 -7.44 12.44
C GLU A 176 -0.33 -7.98 11.02
N ALA A 177 -1.44 -8.47 10.47
CA ALA A 177 -1.57 -8.84 9.07
C ALA A 177 -1.16 -7.72 8.09
N TYR A 178 -1.26 -6.45 8.50
CA TYR A 178 -0.81 -5.31 7.71
C TYR A 178 0.70 -5.12 7.67
N LYS A 179 1.47 -5.82 8.51
CA LYS A 179 2.95 -5.82 8.46
C LYS A 179 3.49 -6.59 7.26
N ASN A 180 2.74 -7.59 6.78
CA ASN A 180 3.12 -8.42 5.63
C ASN A 180 1.99 -8.51 4.59
N PRO A 181 1.59 -7.38 3.98
CA PRO A 181 0.54 -7.38 2.98
C PRO A 181 1.04 -7.99 1.66
N ARG A 182 0.12 -8.63 0.93
CA ARG A 182 0.38 -9.14 -0.42
C ARG A 182 0.05 -8.04 -1.43
N TYR A 183 1.03 -7.67 -2.23
CA TYR A 183 0.87 -6.70 -3.31
C TYR A 183 0.71 -7.42 -4.65
N GLU A 184 -0.30 -7.04 -5.42
CA GLU A 184 -0.56 -7.57 -6.75
C GLU A 184 -0.66 -6.45 -7.79
N GLY A 185 -0.44 -6.77 -9.06
CA GLY A 185 -0.40 -5.78 -10.14
C GLY A 185 0.88 -4.95 -10.15
N MET A 186 0.80 -3.68 -10.59
CA MET A 186 1.95 -2.75 -10.56
C MET A 186 2.40 -2.42 -9.13
N LEU A 187 1.51 -2.51 -8.14
CA LEU A 187 1.84 -2.33 -6.73
C LEU A 187 2.82 -3.40 -6.20
N ALA A 188 2.97 -4.54 -6.88
CA ALA A 188 3.95 -5.57 -6.52
C ALA A 188 5.40 -5.04 -6.53
N PHE A 189 5.68 -4.00 -7.32
CA PHE A 189 6.99 -3.36 -7.38
C PHE A 189 7.19 -2.28 -6.31
N ALA A 190 6.13 -1.82 -5.65
CA ALA A 190 6.20 -0.72 -4.69
C ALA A 190 7.17 -1.00 -3.52
N PRO A 191 7.19 -2.20 -2.89
CA PRO A 191 8.14 -2.48 -1.82
C PRO A 191 9.61 -2.36 -2.26
N TRP A 192 9.93 -2.82 -3.47
CA TRP A 192 11.28 -2.71 -4.03
C TRP A 192 11.69 -1.24 -4.23
N VAL A 193 10.80 -0.41 -4.78
CA VAL A 193 11.06 1.03 -4.96
C VAL A 193 11.28 1.72 -3.61
N LEU A 194 10.43 1.43 -2.61
CA LEU A 194 10.58 2.00 -1.27
C LEU A 194 11.89 1.59 -0.63
N GLN A 195 12.26 0.32 -0.73
CA GLN A 195 13.54 -0.17 -0.22
C GLN A 195 14.75 0.48 -0.91
N LEU A 196 14.66 0.74 -2.22
CA LEU A 196 15.73 1.43 -2.97
C LEU A 196 15.87 2.89 -2.53
N ILE A 197 14.77 3.58 -2.26
CA ILE A 197 14.79 4.95 -1.74
C ILE A 197 15.40 4.99 -0.34
N ASP A 198 14.97 4.11 0.56
CA ASP A 198 15.51 4.04 1.92
C ASP A 198 17.01 3.74 1.92
N GLN A 199 17.44 2.76 1.10
CA GLN A 199 18.85 2.45 0.93
C GLN A 199 19.62 3.65 0.34
N GLY A 200 19.12 4.26 -0.74
CA GLY A 200 19.78 5.39 -1.39
C GLY A 200 19.95 6.61 -0.46
N LEU A 201 18.93 6.93 0.33
CA LEU A 201 18.99 8.01 1.33
C LEU A 201 19.99 7.69 2.45
N SER A 202 20.14 6.41 2.81
CA SER A 202 21.08 5.99 3.85
C SER A 202 22.57 6.11 3.43
N TYR A 203 22.88 6.09 2.13
CA TYR A 203 24.25 6.24 1.62
C TYR A 203 24.72 7.70 1.45
N LEU A 204 23.79 8.67 1.47
CA LEU A 204 24.14 10.09 1.28
C LEU A 204 25.13 10.64 2.32
N PRO A 205 25.02 10.32 3.63
CA PRO A 205 25.99 10.78 4.62
C PRO A 205 27.39 10.25 4.36
N GLU A 206 27.55 8.95 4.08
CA GLU A 206 28.86 8.35 3.75
C GLU A 206 29.47 8.98 2.48
N LEU A 207 28.65 9.27 1.47
CA LEU A 207 29.13 9.93 0.26
C LEU A 207 29.64 11.35 0.57
N SER A 208 28.91 12.10 1.40
CA SER A 208 29.32 13.45 1.81
C SER A 208 30.62 13.45 2.61
N GLU A 209 30.81 12.45 3.48
CA GLU A 209 32.03 12.28 4.28
C GLU A 209 33.23 11.98 3.39
N ARG A 210 33.08 11.05 2.44
CA ARG A 210 34.14 10.70 1.48
C ARG A 210 34.50 11.88 0.57
N LEU A 211 33.51 12.65 0.11
CA LEU A 211 33.76 13.85 -0.70
C LEU A 211 34.49 14.93 0.10
N SER A 212 34.16 15.10 1.38
CA SER A 212 34.87 16.02 2.28
C SER A 212 36.34 15.63 2.47
N LEU A 213 36.63 14.33 2.61
CA LEU A 213 38.00 13.81 2.70
C LEU A 213 38.80 14.07 1.41
N VAL A 214 38.18 13.88 0.24
CA VAL A 214 38.82 14.16 -1.05
C VAL A 214 39.12 15.66 -1.20
N ALA A 215 38.15 16.52 -0.89
CA ALA A 215 38.33 17.97 -0.95
C ALA A 215 39.41 18.47 0.02
N GLY A 216 39.44 17.95 1.25
CA GLY A 216 40.46 18.29 2.25
C GLY A 216 41.87 17.83 1.84
N ASN A 217 41.99 16.70 1.13
CA ASN A 217 43.27 16.25 0.59
C ASN A 217 43.74 17.10 -0.60
N MET A 218 42.82 17.61 -1.43
CA MET A 218 43.18 18.55 -2.50
C MET A 218 43.67 19.88 -1.95
N ASP A 219 43.04 20.40 -0.90
CA ASP A 219 43.44 21.66 -0.26
C ASP A 219 44.84 21.56 0.36
N ARG A 220 45.17 20.39 0.96
CA ARG A 220 46.52 20.09 1.45
C ARG A 220 47.57 20.01 0.34
N LEU A 221 47.23 19.41 -0.79
CA LEU A 221 48.13 19.34 -1.96
C LEU A 221 48.45 20.74 -2.49
N VAL A 222 47.45 21.60 -2.64
CA VAL A 222 47.63 22.99 -3.10
C VAL A 222 48.50 23.78 -2.12
N THR A 223 48.23 23.66 -0.81
CA THR A 223 48.99 24.36 0.23
C THR A 223 50.46 23.91 0.28
N GLN A 224 50.74 22.62 0.04
CA GLN A 224 52.11 22.11 -0.02
C GLN A 224 52.86 22.60 -1.26
N VAL A 225 52.19 22.78 -2.39
CA VAL A 225 52.79 23.36 -3.60
C VAL A 225 53.15 24.84 -3.38
N ASP A 226 52.29 25.61 -2.71
CA ASP A 226 52.55 27.03 -2.41
C ASP A 226 53.76 27.21 -1.46
N LEU A 227 53.99 26.29 -0.53
CA LEU A 227 55.15 26.29 0.36
C LEU A 227 56.48 25.97 -0.35
N LEU A 228 56.45 25.39 -1.55
CA LEU A 228 57.65 25.08 -2.34
C LEU A 228 58.11 26.28 -3.19
N THR A 229 57.22 27.23 -3.51
CA THR A 229 57.51 28.44 -4.29
C THR A 229 58.78 29.23 -3.88
N PRO A 230 59.18 29.33 -2.60
CA PRO A 230 60.41 30.01 -2.19
C PRO A 230 61.71 29.30 -2.61
N LEU A 231 61.69 27.98 -2.84
CA LEU A 231 62.88 27.20 -3.25
C LEU A 231 63.27 27.42 -4.73
N ALA A 232 62.36 27.93 -5.56
CA ALA A 232 62.61 28.18 -6.97
C ALA A 232 63.56 29.38 -7.25
N LYS A 233 63.79 30.26 -6.26
CA LYS A 233 64.51 31.54 -6.42
C LYS A 233 65.93 31.58 -5.85
N ALA A 234 66.47 30.47 -5.36
CA ALA A 234 67.87 30.41 -4.90
C ALA A 234 68.80 30.26 -6.11
N ASP A 235 69.42 31.35 -6.54
CA ASP A 235 70.42 31.37 -7.61
C ASP A 235 71.78 30.92 -7.03
N GLY A 236 72.28 29.75 -7.47
CA GLY A 236 73.61 29.23 -7.10
C GLY A 236 73.68 27.78 -6.60
N GLU A 237 72.55 27.07 -6.46
CA GLU A 237 72.51 25.69 -5.97
C GLU A 237 72.02 24.71 -7.07
N ILE A 238 72.62 23.51 -7.14
CA ILE A 238 72.17 22.44 -8.05
C ILE A 238 70.85 21.88 -7.51
N LYS A 239 69.79 21.97 -8.30
CA LYS A 239 68.46 21.50 -7.93
C LYS A 239 68.23 20.08 -8.45
N ILE A 240 68.07 19.14 -7.52
CA ILE A 240 67.87 17.72 -7.83
C ILE A 240 66.43 17.34 -7.44
N LEU A 241 65.66 16.83 -8.40
CA LEU A 241 64.33 16.26 -8.17
C LEU A 241 64.47 14.75 -7.95
N HIS A 242 64.14 14.30 -6.74
CA HIS A 242 64.11 12.89 -6.37
C HIS A 242 62.66 12.39 -6.48
N VAL A 243 62.42 11.38 -7.30
CA VAL A 243 61.07 10.81 -7.50
C VAL A 243 61.12 9.34 -7.15
N SER A 244 60.21 8.83 -6.32
CA SER A 244 60.08 7.39 -6.06
C SER A 244 58.66 6.93 -6.35
N ASP A 245 58.52 5.63 -6.62
CA ASP A 245 57.30 4.88 -6.85
C ASP A 245 56.48 5.37 -8.06
N ILE A 246 57.13 5.63 -9.20
CA ILE A 246 56.43 6.06 -10.43
C ILE A 246 55.47 4.97 -10.95
N HIS A 247 55.70 3.69 -10.61
CA HIS A 247 54.83 2.54 -10.93
C HIS A 247 54.27 2.51 -12.37
N ASN A 248 55.04 3.06 -13.32
CA ASN A 248 54.63 3.23 -14.72
C ASN A 248 53.28 3.97 -14.90
N ASN A 249 52.92 4.86 -13.96
CA ASN A 249 51.71 5.66 -14.03
C ASN A 249 51.93 6.87 -14.98
N PRO A 250 51.23 6.94 -16.12
CA PRO A 250 51.40 8.04 -17.08
C PRO A 250 51.10 9.42 -16.47
N ALA A 251 50.21 9.47 -15.47
CA ALA A 251 49.85 10.73 -14.79
C ALA A 251 51.01 11.32 -13.96
N ALA A 252 51.98 10.50 -13.54
CA ALA A 252 53.15 10.99 -12.82
C ALA A 252 54.00 11.91 -13.71
N PHE A 253 54.14 11.58 -15.00
CA PHE A 253 54.91 12.39 -15.95
C PHE A 253 54.24 13.74 -16.25
N GLU A 254 52.91 13.76 -16.32
CA GLU A 254 52.12 15.00 -16.46
C GLU A 254 52.26 15.92 -15.25
N PHE A 255 52.55 15.37 -14.06
CA PHE A 255 52.81 16.15 -12.84
C PHE A 255 54.28 16.59 -12.71
N ILE A 256 55.23 15.75 -13.12
CA ILE A 256 56.67 16.04 -13.04
C ILE A 256 57.08 17.13 -14.03
N LYS A 257 56.49 17.16 -15.22
CA LYS A 257 56.90 18.08 -16.29
C LYS A 257 56.74 19.58 -15.91
N PRO A 258 55.61 20.03 -15.35
CA PRO A 258 55.49 21.41 -14.85
C PRO A 258 56.44 21.72 -13.68
N LEU A 259 56.79 20.74 -12.84
CA LEU A 259 57.75 20.93 -11.75
C LEU A 259 59.18 21.15 -12.27
N LEU A 260 59.58 20.41 -13.31
CA LEU A 260 60.86 20.61 -13.98
C LEU A 260 61.01 22.04 -14.51
N GLU A 261 59.97 22.53 -15.17
CA GLU A 261 59.95 23.88 -15.76
C GLU A 261 59.83 24.97 -14.68
N GLY A 262 58.95 24.78 -13.69
CA GLY A 262 58.68 25.77 -12.65
C GLY A 262 59.81 25.96 -11.65
N PHE A 263 60.56 24.90 -11.34
CA PHE A 263 61.68 24.94 -10.40
C PHE A 263 63.05 25.03 -11.07
N ALA A 264 63.11 24.97 -12.41
CA ALA A 264 64.36 24.90 -13.18
C ALA A 264 65.31 23.84 -12.58
N VAL A 265 64.82 22.60 -12.52
CA VAL A 265 65.55 21.44 -11.98
C VAL A 265 66.68 21.05 -12.92
N ASP A 266 67.88 20.82 -12.37
CA ASP A 266 69.08 20.46 -13.14
C ASP A 266 69.22 18.95 -13.35
N LEU A 267 68.72 18.14 -12.40
CA LEU A 267 68.83 16.68 -12.43
C LEU A 267 67.59 16.01 -11.85
N VAL A 268 67.14 14.93 -12.47
CA VAL A 268 66.10 14.04 -11.93
C VAL A 268 66.74 12.72 -11.55
N ILE A 269 66.44 12.23 -10.35
CA ILE A 269 66.87 10.92 -9.86
C ILE A 269 65.62 10.09 -9.55
N ASP A 270 65.49 8.97 -10.26
CA ASP A 270 64.45 7.98 -10.00
C ASP A 270 64.89 7.00 -8.89
N THR A 271 64.10 7.02 -7.83
CA THR A 271 64.03 6.22 -6.62
C THR A 271 63.86 4.72 -6.76
N GLY A 272 63.00 4.38 -7.73
CA GLY A 272 62.20 3.15 -7.72
C GLY A 272 60.85 3.34 -8.38
#